data_AF-A0A7Y2ZRC0-F1
#
_entry.id   AF-A0A7Y2ZRC0-F1
#
_cell.length_a   1.000
_cell.length_b   1.000
_cell.length_c   1.000
_cell.angle_alpha   90.00
_cell.angle_beta   90.00
_cell.angle_gamma   90.00
#
_symmetry.space_group_name_H-M   'P 1'
#
loop_
_entity.id
_entity.type
_entity.pdbx_description
1 polymer ?
#
loop_
_entity_poly.entity_id
_entity_poly.type
_entity_poly.pdbx_seq_one_letter_code
_entity_poly.pdbx_strand_id
1 'polypeptide(L)'
;MKTLKLLSGFALIATLFTSCYTEVIVDDYVDTTPSITLNQLLGSYELWYVDINETIGYGQTPYMQMAFTLSFRNGVLYANNNLVGFGSQGNGFGIPVGDYDAYNMILDVYHDIDGFSTYDVYQIDSNTIELYNPNNDTSYFLNGYQRSYFDYDFIFYDNIHYFLQEYEAWEKTYTSEVGALNEFDNENYLQFLAGGNDSTFQSSQDYNINNVNNIYWDYTGIYGVQNVANNDYLKTLTLDYDYFDNEFFELSVINDELIELYHTTSGTYYEFIGRGYIQYLKNAEGKNNAEKKKFRKQKTEKKDNPRESTRKIS
;
A
#
# COMPACT_ATOMS: atom_id res chain seq x y z
N MET A 1 -30.51 29.62 -51.80
CA MET A 1 -29.51 29.93 -50.75
C MET A 1 -30.09 30.16 -49.35
N LYS A 2 -31.40 30.37 -49.15
CA LYS A 2 -32.00 30.53 -47.80
C LYS A 2 -32.52 29.22 -47.18
N THR A 3 -32.85 28.21 -47.98
CA THR A 3 -33.34 26.90 -47.52
C THR A 3 -32.21 25.93 -47.13
N LEU A 4 -31.10 25.92 -47.87
CA LEU A 4 -29.93 25.09 -47.54
C LEU A 4 -29.30 25.48 -46.19
N LYS A 5 -29.25 26.78 -45.86
CA LYS A 5 -28.74 27.27 -44.58
C LYS A 5 -29.65 26.90 -43.39
N LEU A 6 -30.95 26.74 -43.62
CA LEU A 6 -31.91 26.35 -42.58
C LEU A 6 -31.80 24.85 -42.25
N LEU A 7 -31.58 24.01 -43.27
CA LEU A 7 -31.34 22.57 -43.11
C LEU A 7 -29.99 22.27 -42.43
N SER A 8 -28.94 23.03 -42.73
CA SER A 8 -27.64 22.88 -42.05
C SER A 8 -27.67 23.34 -40.59
N GLY A 9 -28.53 24.31 -40.23
CA GLY A 9 -28.71 24.77 -38.85
C GLY A 9 -29.47 23.75 -37.97
N PHE A 10 -30.46 23.05 -38.53
CA PHE A 10 -31.20 22.02 -37.81
C PHE A 10 -30.38 20.73 -37.60
N ALA A 11 -29.49 20.38 -38.53
CA ALA A 11 -28.60 19.23 -38.38
C ALA A 11 -27.54 19.41 -37.26
N LEU A 12 -27.13 20.64 -36.97
CA LEU A 12 -26.15 20.93 -35.92
C LEU A 12 -26.77 20.85 -34.50
N ILE A 13 -28.06 21.16 -34.35
CA ILE A 13 -28.75 21.10 -33.05
C ILE A 13 -29.08 19.66 -32.65
N ALA A 14 -29.32 18.76 -33.62
CA ALA A 14 -29.58 17.35 -33.35
C ALA A 14 -28.35 16.56 -32.83
N THR A 15 -27.13 17.09 -33.02
CA THR A 15 -25.89 16.45 -32.54
C THR A 15 -25.43 16.95 -31.17
N LEU A 16 -26.04 18.00 -30.63
CA LEU A 16 -25.68 18.59 -29.33
C LEU A 16 -26.56 18.12 -28.16
N PHE A 17 -27.60 17.32 -28.43
CA PHE A 17 -28.49 16.74 -27.42
C PHE A 17 -28.35 15.23 -27.24
N THR A 18 -27.27 14.61 -27.75
CA THR A 18 -26.85 13.31 -27.23
C THR A 18 -26.13 13.54 -25.91
N SER A 19 -26.91 13.83 -24.85
CA SER A 19 -26.42 13.65 -23.49
C SER A 19 -25.88 12.24 -23.39
N CYS A 20 -24.64 12.07 -22.92
CA CYS A 20 -24.19 10.79 -22.41
C CYS A 20 -25.22 10.33 -21.37
N TYR A 21 -26.09 9.40 -21.75
CA TYR A 21 -26.71 8.53 -20.77
C TYR A 21 -25.53 7.79 -20.16
N THR A 22 -25.20 8.12 -18.91
CA THR A 22 -24.52 7.14 -18.07
C THR A 22 -25.56 6.07 -17.85
N GLU A 23 -25.54 5.02 -18.68
CA GLU A 23 -26.15 3.78 -18.23
C GLU A 23 -25.43 3.46 -16.92
N VAL A 24 -26.16 3.59 -15.82
CA VAL A 24 -25.81 2.87 -14.60
C VAL A 24 -25.89 1.42 -15.05
N ILE A 25 -24.72 0.85 -15.36
CA ILE A 25 -24.57 -0.58 -15.51
C ILE A 25 -24.90 -1.11 -14.11
N VAL A 26 -26.18 -1.37 -13.88
CA VAL A 26 -26.57 -2.46 -13.00
C VAL A 26 -26.09 -3.66 -13.80
N ASP A 27 -24.89 -4.11 -13.49
CA ASP A 27 -24.25 -5.23 -14.18
C ASP A 27 -25.14 -6.45 -13.92
N ASP A 28 -26.02 -6.73 -14.88
CA ASP A 28 -26.75 -7.98 -14.94
C ASP A 28 -25.66 -9.05 -15.03
N TYR A 29 -25.38 -9.67 -13.88
CA TYR A 29 -24.36 -10.68 -13.68
C TYR A 29 -24.48 -11.77 -14.75
N VAL A 30 -23.68 -11.67 -15.82
CA VAL A 30 -23.60 -12.71 -16.83
C VAL A 30 -22.67 -13.77 -16.28
N ASP A 31 -23.24 -14.90 -15.86
CA ASP A 31 -22.53 -16.14 -15.54
C ASP A 31 -21.87 -16.67 -16.82
N THR A 32 -20.75 -16.04 -17.19
CA THR A 32 -19.90 -16.53 -18.27
C THR A 32 -19.06 -17.66 -17.68
N THR A 33 -19.29 -18.88 -18.16
CA THR A 33 -18.38 -19.99 -17.89
C THR A 33 -16.95 -19.53 -18.23
N PRO A 34 -15.99 -19.56 -17.28
CA PRO A 34 -14.65 -19.05 -17.51
C PRO A 34 -14.03 -19.73 -18.74
N SER A 35 -13.62 -18.93 -19.72
CA SER A 35 -12.99 -19.45 -20.95
C SER A 35 -11.59 -20.03 -20.70
N ILE A 36 -11.01 -19.75 -19.52
CA ILE A 36 -9.71 -20.20 -19.05
C ILE A 36 -9.81 -20.75 -17.63
N THR A 37 -8.88 -21.62 -17.26
CA THR A 37 -8.76 -22.09 -15.86
C THR A 37 -8.28 -20.98 -14.95
N LEU A 38 -8.59 -21.07 -13.64
CA LEU A 38 -8.11 -20.08 -12.66
C LEU A 38 -6.58 -19.98 -12.63
N ASN A 39 -5.85 -21.09 -12.78
CA ASN A 39 -4.39 -21.05 -12.88
C ASN A 39 -3.90 -20.25 -14.10
N GLN A 40 -4.58 -20.37 -15.25
CA GLN A 40 -4.26 -19.56 -16.43
C GLN A 40 -4.61 -18.08 -16.21
N LEU A 41 -5.72 -17.78 -15.53
CA LEU A 41 -6.10 -16.41 -15.19
C LEU A 41 -5.05 -15.77 -14.27
N LEU A 42 -4.76 -16.40 -13.12
CA LEU A 42 -3.77 -15.89 -12.16
C LEU A 42 -2.38 -15.74 -12.78
N GLY A 43 -2.00 -16.64 -13.71
CA GLY A 43 -0.74 -16.58 -14.44
C GLY A 43 -0.73 -15.67 -15.67
N SER A 44 -1.84 -15.00 -15.99
CA SER A 44 -1.90 -14.08 -17.14
C SER A 44 -1.19 -12.74 -16.88
N TYR A 45 -0.99 -12.41 -15.60
CA TYR A 45 -0.24 -11.25 -15.13
C TYR A 45 0.89 -11.68 -14.20
N GLU A 46 1.98 -10.91 -14.21
CA GLU A 46 3.12 -11.17 -13.34
C GLU A 46 2.88 -10.68 -11.91
N LEU A 47 2.17 -9.55 -11.79
CA LEU A 47 1.80 -8.93 -10.52
C LEU A 47 0.30 -8.74 -10.45
N TRP A 48 -0.26 -8.96 -9.27
CA TRP A 48 -1.62 -8.58 -8.92
C TRP A 48 -1.56 -7.55 -7.79
N TYR A 49 -1.80 -6.28 -8.12
CA TYR A 49 -1.90 -5.20 -7.15
C TYR A 49 -3.16 -5.34 -6.32
N VAL A 50 -3.02 -5.37 -5.00
CA VAL A 50 -4.16 -5.49 -4.07
C VAL A 50 -4.67 -4.10 -3.73
N ASP A 51 -5.83 -3.75 -4.28
CA ASP A 51 -6.47 -2.46 -4.03
C ASP A 51 -7.32 -2.50 -2.76
N ILE A 52 -6.74 -2.02 -1.66
CA ILE A 52 -7.41 -1.92 -0.36
C ILE A 52 -8.54 -0.89 -0.36
N ASN A 53 -8.53 0.08 -1.29
CA ASN A 53 -9.55 1.11 -1.36
C ASN A 53 -10.83 0.61 -2.05
N GLU A 54 -10.72 -0.44 -2.86
CA GLU A 54 -11.86 -1.15 -3.46
C GLU A 54 -12.37 -2.31 -2.58
N THR A 55 -11.72 -2.60 -1.45
CA THR A 55 -12.14 -3.69 -0.55
C THR A 55 -13.54 -3.42 0.01
N ILE A 56 -14.39 -4.44 -0.03
CA ILE A 56 -15.77 -4.42 0.51
C ILE A 56 -15.95 -5.52 1.55
N GLY A 57 -16.87 -5.29 2.49
CA GLY A 57 -17.03 -6.10 3.69
C GLY A 57 -16.30 -5.50 4.90
N TYR A 58 -16.66 -6.00 6.09
CA TYR A 58 -16.11 -5.51 7.36
C TYR A 58 -15.02 -6.40 7.94
N GLY A 59 -14.86 -7.61 7.41
CA GLY A 59 -13.79 -8.53 7.78
C GLY A 59 -12.44 -8.11 7.20
N GLN A 60 -11.43 -8.96 7.42
CA GLN A 60 -10.11 -8.80 6.86
C GLN A 60 -9.38 -10.14 6.78
N THR A 61 -8.53 -10.29 5.76
CA THR A 61 -7.49 -11.32 5.69
C THR A 61 -6.13 -10.64 5.84
N PRO A 62 -5.31 -10.97 6.88
CA PRO A 62 -4.16 -10.16 7.23
C PRO A 62 -3.12 -9.97 6.11
N TYR A 63 -2.67 -11.04 5.43
CA TYR A 63 -1.70 -10.91 4.35
C TYR A 63 -2.23 -10.09 3.16
N MET A 64 -3.53 -10.14 2.85
CA MET A 64 -4.14 -9.29 1.83
C MET A 64 -4.07 -7.81 2.24
N GLN A 65 -4.24 -7.51 3.52
CA GLN A 65 -4.16 -6.15 4.04
C GLN A 65 -2.73 -5.60 4.04
N MET A 66 -1.72 -6.48 4.12
CA MET A 66 -0.30 -6.10 4.12
C MET A 66 0.30 -5.98 2.72
N ALA A 67 -0.02 -6.92 1.81
CA ALA A 67 0.66 -7.06 0.53
C ALA A 67 0.31 -5.95 -0.48
N PHE A 68 1.29 -5.19 -0.96
CA PHE A 68 1.09 -4.27 -2.09
C PHE A 68 0.76 -5.02 -3.38
N THR A 69 1.51 -6.07 -3.66
CA THR A 69 1.26 -6.95 -4.81
C THR A 69 1.42 -8.41 -4.42
N LEU A 70 0.68 -9.27 -5.12
CA LEU A 70 0.79 -10.73 -5.05
C LEU A 70 1.24 -11.30 -6.39
N SER A 71 1.88 -12.45 -6.37
CA SER A 71 2.23 -13.20 -7.59
C SER A 71 2.01 -14.69 -7.39
N PHE A 72 1.25 -15.30 -8.30
CA PHE A 72 0.88 -16.71 -8.26
C PHE A 72 1.76 -17.48 -9.24
N ARG A 73 2.72 -18.26 -8.74
CA ARG A 73 3.74 -18.88 -9.61
C ARG A 73 4.00 -20.32 -9.19
N ASN A 74 3.65 -21.25 -10.07
CA ASN A 74 3.93 -22.68 -9.90
C ASN A 74 3.46 -23.25 -8.55
N GLY A 75 2.30 -22.81 -8.06
CA GLY A 75 1.75 -23.23 -6.76
C GLY A 75 2.31 -22.46 -5.55
N VAL A 76 3.29 -21.57 -5.73
CA VAL A 76 3.83 -20.72 -4.67
C VAL A 76 3.23 -19.33 -4.78
N LEU A 77 2.75 -18.80 -3.65
CA LEU A 77 2.31 -17.42 -3.52
C LEU A 77 3.50 -16.54 -3.10
N TYR A 78 3.74 -15.48 -3.86
CA TYR A 78 4.71 -14.44 -3.50
C TYR A 78 3.97 -13.16 -3.16
N ALA A 79 4.54 -12.37 -2.25
CA ALA A 79 4.01 -11.05 -1.90
C ALA A 79 5.11 -10.01 -1.71
N ASN A 80 4.82 -8.79 -2.15
CA ASN A 80 5.57 -7.60 -1.75
C ASN A 80 4.86 -6.94 -0.56
N ASN A 81 5.30 -7.23 0.66
CA ASN A 81 4.72 -6.67 1.90
C ASN A 81 5.48 -5.44 2.42
N ASN A 82 6.67 -5.21 1.88
CA ASN A 82 7.56 -4.12 2.23
C ASN A 82 7.72 -3.17 1.04
N LEU A 83 7.95 -1.89 1.33
CA LEU A 83 8.37 -0.86 0.38
C LEU A 83 9.89 -0.84 0.20
N VAL A 84 10.66 -1.21 1.23
CA VAL A 84 12.10 -1.51 1.10
C VAL A 84 12.26 -2.68 0.12
N GLY A 85 13.04 -2.46 -0.94
CA GLY A 85 13.25 -3.42 -2.01
C GLY A 85 12.05 -3.59 -2.95
N PHE A 86 11.03 -2.74 -2.89
CA PHE A 86 9.86 -2.86 -3.74
C PHE A 86 10.23 -2.76 -5.22
N GLY A 87 9.78 -3.72 -6.02
CA GLY A 87 10.15 -3.84 -7.45
C GLY A 87 11.50 -4.51 -7.73
N SER A 88 12.35 -4.75 -6.74
CA SER A 88 13.62 -5.48 -6.90
C SER A 88 13.67 -6.80 -6.14
N GLN A 89 13.03 -6.87 -4.97
CA GLN A 89 12.99 -8.05 -4.11
C GLN A 89 12.34 -9.24 -4.82
N GLY A 90 13.03 -10.39 -4.81
CA GLY A 90 12.57 -11.59 -5.50
C GLY A 90 12.38 -11.38 -7.00
N ASN A 91 13.22 -10.54 -7.62
CA ASN A 91 13.05 -10.09 -9.01
C ASN A 91 11.72 -9.31 -9.19
N GLY A 92 11.31 -8.51 -8.21
CA GLY A 92 10.05 -7.75 -8.24
C GLY A 92 8.78 -8.54 -7.89
N PHE A 93 8.85 -9.87 -7.79
CA PHE A 93 7.71 -10.69 -7.34
C PHE A 93 7.51 -10.66 -5.82
N GLY A 94 8.47 -10.14 -5.06
CA GLY A 94 8.48 -10.19 -3.61
C GLY A 94 9.01 -11.52 -3.07
N ILE A 95 8.62 -11.85 -1.84
CA ILE A 95 9.10 -13.03 -1.11
C ILE A 95 8.03 -14.13 -1.10
N PRO A 96 8.42 -15.43 -1.08
CA PRO A 96 7.45 -16.52 -0.95
C PRO A 96 6.77 -16.42 0.41
N VAL A 97 5.43 -16.48 0.42
CA VAL A 97 4.58 -16.30 1.62
C VAL A 97 3.71 -17.51 1.95
N GLY A 98 3.79 -18.55 1.13
CA GLY A 98 3.02 -19.77 1.27
C GLY A 98 2.73 -20.41 -0.08
N ASP A 99 1.82 -21.37 -0.07
CA ASP A 99 1.39 -22.10 -1.25
C ASP A 99 -0.07 -21.77 -1.61
N TYR A 100 -0.46 -22.02 -2.85
CA TYR A 100 -1.84 -21.89 -3.30
C TYR A 100 -2.27 -23.03 -4.22
N ASP A 101 -3.55 -23.37 -4.15
CA ASP A 101 -4.23 -24.27 -5.06
C ASP A 101 -5.38 -23.53 -5.76
N ALA A 102 -5.49 -23.70 -7.08
CA ALA A 102 -6.48 -23.01 -7.90
C ALA A 102 -7.27 -24.00 -8.76
N TYR A 103 -8.58 -24.08 -8.55
CA TYR A 103 -9.48 -25.03 -9.22
C TYR A 103 -10.91 -24.50 -9.23
N ASN A 104 -11.71 -24.74 -10.27
CA ASN A 104 -13.14 -24.38 -10.31
C ASN A 104 -13.47 -22.94 -9.85
N MET A 105 -12.62 -21.96 -10.19
CA MET A 105 -12.73 -20.57 -9.70
C MET A 105 -12.70 -20.43 -8.17
N ILE A 106 -12.06 -21.38 -7.50
CA ILE A 106 -11.73 -21.37 -6.08
C ILE A 106 -10.22 -21.26 -5.96
N LEU A 107 -9.78 -20.28 -5.20
CA LEU A 107 -8.39 -20.09 -4.79
C LEU A 107 -8.27 -20.45 -3.31
N ASP A 108 -7.54 -21.52 -3.02
CA ASP A 108 -7.13 -21.89 -1.66
C ASP A 108 -5.69 -21.42 -1.44
N VAL A 109 -5.44 -20.75 -0.31
CA VAL A 109 -4.11 -20.25 0.06
C VAL A 109 -3.73 -20.81 1.43
N TYR A 110 -2.51 -21.33 1.51
CA TYR A 110 -1.88 -21.80 2.74
C TYR A 110 -0.74 -20.85 3.10
N HIS A 111 -1.08 -19.74 3.77
CA HIS A 111 -0.10 -18.71 4.15
C HIS A 111 0.76 -19.17 5.34
N ASP A 112 2.08 -18.98 5.26
CA ASP A 112 3.05 -19.49 6.23
C ASP A 112 2.79 -19.03 7.68
N ILE A 113 2.18 -17.84 7.84
CA ILE A 113 1.92 -17.22 9.14
C ILE A 113 0.42 -17.11 9.45
N ASP A 114 -0.40 -16.78 8.45
CA ASP A 114 -1.82 -16.47 8.67
C ASP A 114 -2.72 -17.71 8.48
N GLY A 115 -2.13 -18.83 8.04
CA GLY A 115 -2.82 -20.10 7.86
C GLY A 115 -3.68 -20.13 6.59
N PHE A 116 -4.74 -20.93 6.64
CA PHE A 116 -5.60 -21.20 5.50
C PHE A 116 -6.60 -20.07 5.24
N SER A 117 -6.68 -19.61 4.01
CA SER A 117 -7.76 -18.78 3.48
C SER A 117 -8.26 -19.37 2.16
N THR A 118 -9.50 -19.05 1.81
CA THR A 118 -10.12 -19.53 0.59
C THR A 118 -10.98 -18.44 -0.03
N TYR A 119 -11.03 -18.41 -1.35
CA TYR A 119 -11.70 -17.37 -2.11
C TYR A 119 -12.50 -17.94 -3.26
N ASP A 120 -13.72 -17.44 -3.43
CA ASP A 120 -14.41 -17.51 -4.72
C ASP A 120 -13.85 -16.39 -5.59
N VAL A 121 -13.39 -16.76 -6.79
CA VAL A 121 -12.73 -15.84 -7.72
C VAL A 121 -13.70 -15.44 -8.82
N TYR A 122 -13.90 -14.14 -8.99
CA TYR A 122 -14.68 -13.59 -10.09
C TYR A 122 -13.78 -12.75 -10.98
N GLN A 123 -13.82 -12.98 -12.29
CA GLN A 123 -13.18 -12.09 -13.25
C GLN A 123 -14.12 -10.92 -13.53
N ILE A 124 -13.70 -9.71 -13.18
CA ILE A 124 -14.51 -8.50 -13.38
C ILE A 124 -14.30 -7.96 -14.79
N ASP A 125 -13.06 -7.94 -15.25
CA ASP A 125 -12.70 -7.53 -16.60
C ASP A 125 -11.41 -8.22 -17.08
N SER A 126 -10.74 -7.68 -18.11
CA SER A 126 -9.50 -8.24 -18.68
C SER A 126 -8.33 -8.34 -17.71
N ASN A 127 -8.24 -7.47 -16.70
CA ASN A 127 -7.12 -7.40 -15.75
C ASN A 127 -7.57 -7.24 -14.30
N THR A 128 -8.87 -7.26 -14.01
CA THR A 128 -9.39 -7.14 -12.64
C THR A 128 -10.03 -8.45 -12.20
N ILE A 129 -9.64 -8.93 -11.02
CA ILE A 129 -10.29 -10.05 -10.34
C ILE A 129 -10.80 -9.62 -8.96
N GLU A 130 -11.91 -10.20 -8.54
CA GLU A 130 -12.40 -10.15 -7.18
C GLU A 130 -12.09 -11.48 -6.49
N LEU A 131 -11.51 -11.41 -5.30
CA LEU A 131 -11.31 -12.54 -4.39
C LEU A 131 -12.27 -12.39 -3.20
N TYR A 132 -13.41 -13.08 -3.26
CA TYR A 132 -14.39 -13.10 -2.18
C TYR A 132 -14.06 -14.19 -1.17
N ASN A 133 -13.80 -13.82 0.09
CA ASN A 133 -13.58 -14.77 1.16
C ASN A 133 -14.89 -15.05 1.93
N PRO A 134 -15.50 -16.24 1.79
CA PRO A 134 -16.78 -16.55 2.43
C PRO A 134 -16.68 -16.72 3.95
N ASN A 135 -15.48 -16.86 4.52
CA ASN A 135 -15.30 -17.06 5.96
C ASN A 135 -15.36 -15.76 6.75
N ASN A 136 -15.10 -14.61 6.12
CA ASN A 136 -15.12 -13.29 6.75
C ASN A 136 -15.91 -12.25 5.96
N ASP A 137 -16.65 -12.69 4.94
CA ASP A 137 -17.52 -11.87 4.11
C ASP A 137 -16.82 -10.63 3.51
N THR A 138 -15.59 -10.81 3.06
CA THR A 138 -14.74 -9.71 2.54
C THR A 138 -14.30 -10.01 1.12
N SER A 139 -14.45 -9.04 0.22
CA SER A 139 -13.92 -9.13 -1.14
C SER A 139 -12.75 -8.18 -1.34
N TYR A 140 -11.68 -8.70 -1.94
CA TYR A 140 -10.52 -7.94 -2.36
C TYR A 140 -10.49 -7.83 -3.89
N PHE A 141 -10.23 -6.64 -4.42
CA PHE A 141 -10.08 -6.43 -5.85
C PHE A 141 -8.60 -6.30 -6.20
N LEU A 142 -8.19 -7.10 -7.18
CA LEU A 142 -6.80 -7.18 -7.61
C LEU A 142 -6.69 -6.80 -9.07
N ASN A 143 -5.76 -5.89 -9.35
CA ASN A 143 -5.47 -5.39 -10.69
C ASN A 143 -4.18 -6.03 -11.21
N GLY A 144 -4.26 -6.69 -12.36
CA GLY A 144 -3.17 -7.41 -13.00
C GLY A 144 -2.25 -6.50 -13.81
N TYR A 145 -0.93 -6.68 -13.64
CA TYR A 145 0.11 -5.95 -14.35
C TYR A 145 1.25 -6.87 -14.78
N GLN A 146 1.91 -6.50 -15.88
CA GLN A 146 3.27 -6.99 -16.18
C GLN A 146 4.26 -6.10 -15.41
N ARG A 147 5.34 -6.67 -14.86
CA ARG A 147 6.28 -5.92 -14.01
C ARG A 147 6.89 -4.72 -14.73
N SER A 148 7.09 -4.80 -16.04
CA SER A 148 7.67 -3.74 -16.86
C SER A 148 6.76 -2.52 -17.05
N TYR A 149 5.47 -2.64 -16.77
CA TYR A 149 4.47 -1.57 -16.91
C TYR A 149 3.83 -1.18 -15.56
N PHE A 150 4.34 -1.74 -14.46
CA PHE A 150 3.85 -1.42 -13.12
C PHE A 150 4.52 -0.15 -12.60
N ASP A 151 3.73 0.78 -12.08
CA ASP A 151 4.21 2.04 -11.52
C ASP A 151 4.60 1.85 -10.04
N TYR A 152 5.83 1.38 -9.83
CA TYR A 152 6.35 1.16 -8.47
C TYR A 152 6.49 2.45 -7.68
N ASP A 153 6.88 3.54 -8.33
CA ASP A 153 7.14 4.82 -7.66
C ASP A 153 5.81 5.40 -7.14
N PHE A 154 4.74 5.37 -7.94
CA PHE A 154 3.43 5.80 -7.47
C PHE A 154 2.99 5.06 -6.21
N ILE A 155 3.11 3.72 -6.21
CA ILE A 155 2.74 2.90 -5.05
C ILE A 155 3.63 3.20 -3.86
N PHE A 156 4.95 3.31 -4.07
CA PHE A 156 5.90 3.64 -3.03
C PHE A 156 5.57 4.98 -2.35
N TYR A 157 5.37 6.03 -3.15
CA TYR A 157 5.14 7.38 -2.61
C TYR A 157 3.71 7.59 -2.08
N ASP A 158 2.68 6.94 -2.61
CA ASP A 158 1.33 6.97 -2.01
C ASP A 158 1.28 6.28 -0.63
N ASN A 159 2.30 5.46 -0.35
CA ASN A 159 2.41 4.64 0.84
C ASN A 159 3.69 4.92 1.64
N ILE A 160 4.39 6.03 1.42
CA ILE A 160 5.70 6.27 2.04
C ILE A 160 5.69 6.28 3.58
N HIS A 161 4.55 6.57 4.21
CA HIS A 161 4.43 6.48 5.69
C HIS A 161 4.66 5.06 6.19
N TYR A 162 4.32 4.05 5.38
CA TYR A 162 4.60 2.65 5.64
C TYR A 162 6.08 2.31 5.48
N PHE A 163 6.80 2.98 4.59
CA PHE A 163 8.25 2.83 4.41
C PHE A 163 9.01 3.30 5.65
N LEU A 164 8.61 4.44 6.22
CA LEU A 164 9.18 4.96 7.47
C LEU A 164 9.07 3.98 8.65
N GLN A 165 8.07 3.10 8.64
CA GLN A 165 7.82 2.09 9.68
C GLN A 165 8.54 0.74 9.43
N GLU A 166 9.38 0.64 8.40
CA GLU A 166 10.11 -0.60 8.07
C GLU A 166 11.48 -0.69 8.75
N TYR A 167 11.79 0.24 9.63
CA TYR A 167 12.99 0.25 10.45
C TYR A 167 12.63 0.42 11.92
N GLU A 168 13.37 -0.27 12.79
CA GLU A 168 13.24 -0.12 14.25
C GLU A 168 13.67 1.28 14.72
N ALA A 169 14.60 1.92 14.02
CA ALA A 169 14.95 3.32 14.23
C ALA A 169 15.55 3.94 12.96
N TRP A 170 15.48 5.25 12.86
CA TRP A 170 16.18 6.08 11.89
C TRP A 170 17.26 6.85 12.67
N GLU A 171 18.53 6.62 12.35
CA GLU A 171 19.69 7.21 13.03
C GLU A 171 20.22 8.39 12.24
N LYS A 172 20.32 9.56 12.87
CA LYS A 172 20.89 10.76 12.26
C LYS A 172 22.38 10.55 12.00
N THR A 173 22.79 10.66 10.74
CA THR A 173 24.20 10.53 10.33
C THR A 173 24.80 11.82 9.83
N TYR A 174 23.98 12.82 9.53
CA TYR A 174 24.42 14.11 9.04
C TYR A 174 23.46 15.23 9.44
N THR A 175 24.04 16.38 9.74
CA THR A 175 23.39 17.68 9.88
C THR A 175 24.19 18.67 9.03
N SER A 176 23.54 19.43 8.16
CA SER A 176 24.23 20.38 7.29
C SER A 176 24.84 21.56 8.05
N GLU A 177 25.92 22.13 7.49
CA GLU A 177 26.52 23.38 7.99
C GLU A 177 25.69 24.64 7.67
N VAL A 178 24.68 24.49 6.80
CA VAL A 178 23.71 25.55 6.49
C VAL A 178 22.48 25.43 7.37
N GLY A 179 21.80 26.57 7.58
CA GLY A 179 20.59 26.66 8.39
C GLY A 179 20.83 27.32 9.75
N ALA A 180 19.75 27.72 10.41
CA ALA A 180 19.79 28.26 11.77
C ALA A 180 19.75 27.13 12.81
N LEU A 181 20.50 27.30 13.90
CA LEU A 181 20.45 26.38 15.04
C LEU A 181 19.02 26.28 15.58
N ASN A 182 18.57 25.07 15.87
CA ASN A 182 17.22 24.78 16.37
C ASN A 182 17.24 23.55 17.30
N GLU A 183 16.15 23.33 18.04
CA GLU A 183 16.10 22.26 19.07
C GLU A 183 16.21 20.86 18.47
N PHE A 184 15.70 20.64 17.25
CA PHE A 184 15.79 19.37 16.54
C PHE A 184 17.23 18.98 16.20
N ASP A 185 18.20 19.91 16.25
CA ASP A 185 19.63 19.59 16.13
C ASP A 185 20.11 18.58 17.18
N ASN A 186 19.41 18.47 18.31
CA ASN A 186 19.74 17.51 19.37
C ASN A 186 19.13 16.11 19.15
N GLU A 187 18.12 15.97 18.28
CA GLU A 187 17.45 14.69 18.02
C GLU A 187 18.31 13.80 17.11
N ASN A 188 18.71 12.64 17.61
CA ASN A 188 19.65 11.74 16.93
C ASN A 188 18.98 10.45 16.44
N TYR A 189 17.85 10.05 17.02
CA TYR A 189 17.07 8.92 16.55
C TYR A 189 15.59 9.28 16.41
N LEU A 190 14.97 8.75 15.36
CA LEU A 190 13.51 8.75 15.18
C LEU A 190 13.01 7.32 15.08
N GLN A 191 11.79 7.05 15.52
CA GLN A 191 11.08 5.80 15.23
C GLN A 191 9.66 6.11 14.82
N PHE A 192 9.19 5.45 13.75
CA PHE A 192 7.80 5.52 13.31
C PHE A 192 7.14 4.17 13.59
N LEU A 193 6.11 4.19 14.44
CA LEU A 193 5.49 2.96 14.93
C LEU A 193 4.39 2.50 13.97
N ALA A 194 4.49 1.24 13.53
CA ALA A 194 3.42 0.54 12.84
C ALA A 194 2.34 0.06 13.83
N GLY A 195 1.08 0.06 13.38
CA GLY A 195 -0.05 -0.41 14.16
C GLY A 195 -0.68 0.68 15.03
N GLY A 196 -1.87 0.41 15.55
CA GLY A 196 -2.63 1.39 16.32
C GLY A 196 -3.23 2.48 15.42
N ASN A 197 -2.82 3.73 15.62
CA ASN A 197 -3.29 4.87 14.81
C ASN A 197 -2.44 5.12 13.56
N ASP A 198 -1.37 4.35 13.31
CA ASP A 198 -0.32 4.54 12.28
C ASP A 198 0.17 5.98 12.15
N SER A 199 0.23 6.68 13.27
CA SER A 199 0.69 8.06 13.33
C SER A 199 1.54 8.33 14.56
N THR A 200 1.91 7.33 15.36
CA THR A 200 2.82 7.55 16.50
C THR A 200 4.27 7.54 16.06
N PHE A 201 5.05 8.52 16.50
CA PHE A 201 6.51 8.52 16.40
C PHE A 201 7.16 8.69 17.77
N GLN A 202 8.43 8.34 17.85
CA GLN A 202 9.29 8.59 18.99
C GLN A 202 10.58 9.29 18.53
N SER A 203 11.16 10.11 19.39
CA SER A 203 12.44 10.75 19.16
C SER A 203 13.37 10.56 20.37
N SER A 204 14.68 10.63 20.12
CA SER A 204 15.70 10.45 21.14
C SER A 204 16.93 11.30 20.85
N GLN A 205 17.49 11.86 21.91
CA GLN A 205 18.75 12.61 21.92
C GLN A 205 19.95 11.71 22.25
N ASP A 206 19.73 10.42 22.50
CA ASP A 206 20.81 9.45 22.68
C ASP A 206 21.78 9.48 21.49
N TYR A 207 23.04 9.09 21.71
CA TYR A 207 24.06 9.13 20.68
C TYR A 207 24.94 7.88 20.74
N ASN A 208 25.38 7.39 19.57
CA ASN A 208 26.22 6.20 19.40
C ASN A 208 25.64 4.91 20.03
N ILE A 209 24.33 4.68 19.82
CA ILE A 209 23.67 3.48 20.31
C ILE A 209 23.84 2.33 19.30
N ASN A 210 24.62 1.32 19.69
CA ASN A 210 24.89 0.18 18.80
C ASN A 210 23.69 -0.75 18.59
N ASN A 211 22.85 -0.93 19.60
CA ASN A 211 21.68 -1.80 19.56
C ASN A 211 20.42 -0.94 19.75
N VAL A 212 19.57 -0.90 18.72
CA VAL A 212 18.34 -0.09 18.70
C VAL A 212 17.39 -0.37 19.87
N ASN A 213 17.44 -1.57 20.47
CA ASN A 213 16.65 -1.89 21.67
C ASN A 213 17.11 -1.16 22.94
N ASN A 214 18.29 -0.52 22.91
CA ASN A 214 18.84 0.23 24.03
C ASN A 214 18.61 1.74 23.91
N ILE A 215 17.96 2.21 22.83
CA ILE A 215 17.63 3.64 22.66
C ILE A 215 16.61 4.02 23.73
N TYR A 216 16.89 5.08 24.47
CA TYR A 216 15.94 5.70 25.36
C TYR A 216 15.13 6.75 24.59
N TRP A 217 13.83 6.50 24.41
CA TRP A 217 12.93 7.42 23.71
C TRP A 217 12.52 8.56 24.63
N ASP A 218 13.12 9.72 24.43
CA ASP A 218 12.88 10.94 25.21
C ASP A 218 11.47 11.49 25.00
N TYR A 219 10.93 11.30 23.79
CA TYR A 219 9.63 11.83 23.41
C TYR A 219 8.80 10.83 22.61
N THR A 220 7.47 10.95 22.71
CA THR A 220 6.50 10.21 21.91
C THR A 220 5.38 11.16 21.49
N GLY A 221 5.14 11.27 20.18
CA GLY A 221 4.15 12.19 19.62
C GLY A 221 3.43 11.62 18.41
N ILE A 222 2.87 12.52 17.60
CA ILE A 222 2.13 12.18 16.39
C ILE A 222 2.86 12.71 15.16
N TYR A 223 3.01 11.87 14.12
CA TYR A 223 3.54 12.29 12.84
C TYR A 223 2.47 12.25 11.75
N GLY A 224 2.65 13.10 10.75
CA GLY A 224 1.82 13.12 9.55
C GLY A 224 2.70 13.23 8.32
N VAL A 225 2.36 12.45 7.30
CA VAL A 225 2.98 12.56 5.97
C VAL A 225 1.94 13.10 5.00
N GLN A 226 2.26 14.15 4.26
CA GLN A 226 1.35 14.78 3.31
C GLN A 226 1.99 14.91 1.93
N ASN A 227 1.13 14.93 0.91
CA ASN A 227 1.55 15.14 -0.47
C ASN A 227 1.81 16.62 -0.72
N VAL A 228 2.86 16.92 -1.50
CA VAL A 228 3.07 18.26 -2.03
C VAL A 228 2.31 18.42 -3.34
N ALA A 229 1.55 19.51 -3.46
CA ALA A 229 0.75 19.76 -4.66
C ALA A 229 1.64 19.83 -5.91
N ASN A 230 1.28 19.08 -6.95
CA ASN A 230 2.00 18.95 -8.22
C ASN A 230 3.39 18.29 -8.11
N ASN A 231 3.69 17.59 -7.01
CA ASN A 231 4.89 16.76 -6.89
C ASN A 231 4.59 15.47 -6.13
N ASP A 232 4.35 14.39 -6.87
CA ASP A 232 3.99 13.10 -6.28
C ASP A 232 5.16 12.43 -5.54
N TYR A 233 6.39 12.86 -5.82
CA TYR A 233 7.64 12.33 -5.25
C TYR A 233 8.18 13.14 -4.07
N LEU A 234 7.62 14.31 -3.79
CA LEU A 234 7.96 15.12 -2.63
C LEU A 234 6.85 15.03 -1.60
N LYS A 235 7.24 14.70 -0.37
CA LYS A 235 6.32 14.63 0.76
C LYS A 235 6.74 15.62 1.82
N THR A 236 5.79 16.06 2.63
CA THR A 236 6.10 16.73 3.88
C THR A 236 5.93 15.77 5.04
N LEU A 237 6.81 15.89 6.02
CA LEU A 237 6.73 15.20 7.31
C LEU A 237 6.53 16.26 8.39
N THR A 238 5.43 16.13 9.14
CA THR A 238 5.18 16.92 10.34
C THR A 238 5.39 16.04 11.55
N LEU A 239 6.18 16.50 12.52
CA LEU A 239 6.32 15.88 13.83
C LEU A 239 5.64 16.79 14.86
N ASP A 240 4.56 16.29 15.46
CA ASP A 240 3.78 16.98 16.46
C ASP A 240 4.27 16.59 17.87
N TYR A 241 4.89 17.58 18.53
CA TYR A 241 5.41 17.46 19.89
C TYR A 241 4.38 17.87 20.97
N ASP A 242 3.09 17.87 20.64
CA ASP A 242 1.88 18.16 21.45
C ASP A 242 1.93 19.53 22.16
N TYR A 243 2.72 19.62 23.23
CA TYR A 243 2.90 20.85 24.00
C TYR A 243 3.98 21.78 23.40
N PHE A 244 4.90 21.23 22.63
CA PHE A 244 5.95 21.99 21.95
C PHE A 244 5.56 22.34 20.52
N ASP A 245 6.31 23.24 19.90
CA ASP A 245 6.10 23.59 18.50
C ASP A 245 6.31 22.38 17.59
N ASN A 246 5.53 22.31 16.51
CA ASN A 246 5.64 21.25 15.53
C ASN A 246 6.88 21.45 14.65
N GLU A 247 7.56 20.35 14.34
CA GLU A 247 8.66 20.34 13.37
C GLU A 247 8.11 20.01 11.98
N PHE A 248 8.50 20.79 10.97
CA PHE A 248 8.00 20.66 9.60
C PHE A 248 9.14 20.45 8.61
N PHE A 249 9.15 19.28 7.97
CA PHE A 249 10.17 18.87 7.03
C PHE A 249 9.61 18.64 5.63
N GLU A 250 10.41 18.91 4.61
CA GLU A 250 10.32 18.21 3.34
C GLU A 250 11.08 16.88 3.47
N LEU A 251 10.43 15.77 3.10
CA LEU A 251 10.96 14.41 3.19
C LEU A 251 11.36 13.93 1.80
N SER A 252 12.63 13.56 1.67
CA SER A 252 13.20 12.94 0.47
C SER A 252 13.74 11.55 0.79
N VAL A 253 13.48 10.59 -0.09
CA VAL A 253 14.06 9.24 0.01
C VAL A 253 15.24 9.16 -0.94
N ILE A 254 16.45 9.05 -0.40
CA ILE A 254 17.69 8.96 -1.18
C ILE A 254 17.88 7.54 -1.68
N ASN A 255 17.61 6.56 -0.83
CA ASN A 255 17.49 5.14 -1.14
C ASN A 255 16.73 4.41 -0.03
N ASP A 256 16.60 3.09 -0.14
CA ASP A 256 15.84 2.25 0.81
C ASP A 256 16.33 2.35 2.27
N GLU A 257 17.58 2.75 2.50
CA GLU A 257 18.21 2.83 3.82
C GLU A 257 18.49 4.28 4.26
N LEU A 258 18.23 5.29 3.42
CA LEU A 258 18.61 6.68 3.67
C LEU A 258 17.50 7.66 3.28
N ILE A 259 17.07 8.45 4.26
CA ILE A 259 16.17 9.59 4.05
C ILE A 259 16.88 10.90 4.37
N GLU A 260 16.43 11.97 3.71
CA GLU A 260 16.81 13.34 4.01
C GLU A 260 15.58 14.12 4.44
N LEU A 261 15.72 14.90 5.52
CA LEU A 261 14.72 15.79 6.07
C LEU A 261 15.23 17.23 5.96
N TYR A 262 14.59 18.03 5.12
CA TYR A 262 14.86 19.46 5.03
C TYR A 262 13.95 20.23 5.97
N HIS A 263 14.51 20.83 7.02
CA HIS A 263 13.76 21.58 8.01
C HIS A 263 13.39 22.97 7.50
N THR A 264 12.10 23.16 7.21
CA THR A 264 11.60 24.31 6.43
C THR A 264 11.79 25.67 7.09
N THR A 265 11.84 25.74 8.43
CA THR A 265 11.99 27.00 9.16
C THR A 265 13.45 27.40 9.35
N SER A 266 14.32 26.44 9.67
CA SER A 266 15.74 26.67 9.91
C SER A 266 16.56 26.72 8.62
N GLY A 267 16.14 26.00 7.57
CA GLY A 267 16.92 25.78 6.37
C GLY A 267 17.99 24.69 6.51
N THR A 268 17.93 23.86 7.56
CA THR A 268 18.89 22.79 7.85
C THR A 268 18.47 21.48 7.18
N TYR A 269 19.44 20.72 6.68
CA TYR A 269 19.24 19.37 6.16
C TYR A 269 19.76 18.33 7.15
N TYR A 270 18.99 17.28 7.36
CA TYR A 270 19.36 16.14 8.19
C TYR A 270 19.26 14.86 7.37
N GLU A 271 20.26 13.98 7.47
CA GLU A 271 20.16 12.64 6.89
C GLU A 271 20.01 11.59 7.99
N PHE A 272 19.10 10.65 7.76
CA PHE A 272 18.87 9.54 8.67
C PHE A 272 19.00 8.19 7.95
N ILE A 273 19.76 7.28 8.54
CA ILE A 273 19.92 5.90 8.07
C ILE A 273 18.98 4.96 8.83
N GLY A 274 18.32 4.06 8.11
CA GLY A 274 17.49 3.01 8.68
C GLY A 274 18.30 1.96 9.47
N ARG A 275 17.86 1.69 10.70
CA ARG A 275 18.46 0.71 11.62
C ARG A 275 17.44 -0.34 12.01
N GLY A 276 17.84 -1.61 11.98
CA GLY A 276 16.96 -2.73 12.34
C GLY A 276 15.82 -2.90 11.35
N TYR A 277 16.14 -3.25 10.09
CA TYR A 277 15.13 -3.50 9.05
C TYR A 277 14.09 -4.56 9.48
N ILE A 278 12.82 -4.21 9.34
CA ILE A 278 11.64 -5.01 9.66
C ILE A 278 11.08 -5.59 8.38
N GLN A 279 11.37 -6.87 8.13
CA GLN A 279 10.77 -7.62 7.04
C GLN A 279 9.40 -8.19 7.46
N TYR A 280 8.32 -7.69 6.85
CA TYR A 280 6.94 -8.13 7.09
C TYR A 280 6.65 -9.46 6.39
N LEU A 281 7.27 -10.52 6.93
CA LEU A 281 6.97 -11.94 6.69
C LEU A 281 7.92 -12.87 7.47
N LYS A 282 8.93 -12.34 8.20
CA LYS A 282 10.08 -13.16 8.57
C LYS A 282 9.73 -14.25 9.59
N ASN A 283 9.97 -15.52 9.25
CA ASN A 283 10.15 -16.60 10.23
C ASN A 283 11.23 -17.60 9.80
N ALA A 284 12.20 -17.80 10.70
CA ALA A 284 13.04 -19.01 10.81
C ALA A 284 13.21 -19.46 12.28
N GLU A 285 12.88 -18.60 13.26
CA GLU A 285 13.05 -18.85 14.72
C GLU A 285 11.78 -18.59 15.54
N GLY A 286 10.61 -18.43 14.90
CA GLY A 286 9.32 -18.31 15.62
C GLY A 286 9.16 -17.08 16.50
N LYS A 287 9.94 -16.00 16.30
CA LYS A 287 9.68 -14.73 16.96
C LYS A 287 8.61 -13.96 16.19
N ASN A 288 7.38 -14.14 16.67
CA ASN A 288 6.28 -13.24 16.43
C ASN A 288 6.67 -11.81 16.83
N ASN A 289 6.76 -10.90 15.86
CA ASN A 289 6.31 -9.52 16.09
C ASN A 289 4.84 -9.41 15.67
N ALA A 290 4.00 -10.35 16.12
CA ALA A 290 2.55 -10.30 15.92
C ALA A 290 1.94 -9.01 16.51
N GLU A 291 2.66 -8.33 17.40
CA GLU A 291 2.29 -7.05 17.99
C GLU A 291 2.44 -5.85 17.03
N LYS A 292 3.21 -5.97 15.94
CA LYS A 292 3.45 -4.88 14.98
C LYS A 292 3.00 -5.27 13.57
N LYS A 293 1.76 -5.74 13.40
CA LYS A 293 1.22 -5.95 12.04
C LYS A 293 0.93 -4.60 11.40
N LYS A 294 1.67 -4.29 10.34
CA LYS A 294 1.50 -3.09 9.52
C LYS A 294 0.38 -3.34 8.49
N PHE A 295 -0.85 -3.01 8.86
CA PHE A 295 -1.98 -3.11 7.94
C PHE A 295 -2.12 -1.84 7.13
N ARG A 296 -2.27 -2.00 5.81
CA ARG A 296 -2.55 -0.84 4.98
C ARG A 296 -3.97 -0.33 5.27
N LYS A 297 -4.14 0.97 5.47
CA LYS A 297 -5.43 1.63 5.69
C LYS A 297 -6.19 1.84 4.38
N GLN A 298 -7.43 1.36 4.38
CA GLN A 298 -8.43 1.75 3.39
C GLN A 298 -8.80 3.22 3.59
N LYS A 299 -8.65 4.04 2.54
CA LYS A 299 -8.96 5.49 2.55
C LYS A 299 -10.44 5.76 2.21
N THR A 300 -11.15 4.78 1.69
CA THR A 300 -12.58 4.85 1.30
C THR A 300 -13.51 4.39 2.43
N GLU A 301 -14.77 4.80 2.37
CA GLU A 301 -15.79 4.32 3.31
C GLU A 301 -16.06 2.81 3.08
N LYS A 302 -16.08 2.05 4.17
CA LYS A 302 -16.46 0.63 4.14
C LYS A 302 -17.92 0.45 3.73
N LYS A 303 -18.19 -0.63 3.01
CA LYS A 303 -19.51 -0.99 2.49
C LYS A 303 -19.80 -2.45 2.73
N ASP A 304 -21.09 -2.78 2.82
CA ASP A 304 -21.57 -4.16 2.88
C ASP A 304 -21.16 -4.93 1.62
N ASN A 305 -20.87 -6.22 1.78
CA ASN A 305 -20.52 -7.08 0.66
C ASN A 305 -21.82 -7.62 0.01
N PRO A 306 -22.07 -7.39 -1.30
CA PRO A 306 -23.26 -7.91 -1.96
C PRO A 306 -23.12 -9.38 -2.36
N ARG A 307 -21.95 -10.00 -2.19
CA ARG A 307 -21.74 -11.41 -2.50
C ARG A 307 -22.46 -12.29 -1.48
N GLU A 308 -23.13 -13.32 -1.97
CA GLU A 308 -23.63 -14.41 -1.15
C GLU A 308 -22.77 -15.65 -1.41
N SER A 309 -22.26 -16.26 -0.34
CA SER A 309 -21.52 -17.51 -0.46
C SER A 309 -22.39 -18.61 -1.07
N THR A 310 -21.98 -19.11 -2.23
CA THR A 310 -22.64 -20.25 -2.90
C THR A 310 -22.12 -21.60 -2.38
N ARG A 311 -21.13 -21.59 -1.49
CA ARG A 311 -20.52 -22.79 -0.94
C ARG A 311 -21.47 -23.44 0.05
N LYS A 312 -21.80 -24.71 -0.19
CA LYS A 312 -22.52 -25.51 0.81
C LYS A 312 -21.61 -25.70 2.02
N ILE A 313 -22.05 -25.21 3.17
CA ILE A 313 -21.44 -25.55 4.46
C ILE A 313 -21.52 -27.08 4.58
N SER A 314 -20.38 -27.74 4.49
CA SER A 314 -20.27 -29.20 4.60
C SER A 314 -20.29 -29.65 6.06
#